data_AF-A0A962YMQ0-F1
#
_entry.id   AF-A0A962YMQ0-F1
#
_cell.length_a   1.000
_cell.length_b   1.000
_cell.length_c   1.000
_cell.angle_alpha   90.00
_cell.angle_beta   90.00
_cell.angle_gamma   90.00
#
_symmetry.space_group_name_H-M   'P 1'
#
loop_
_entity.id
_entity.type
_entity.pdbx_description
1 polymer ?
#
loop_
_entity_poly.entity_id
_entity_poly.type
_entity_poly.pdbx_seq_one_letter_code
_entity_poly.pdbx_strand_id
1 'polypeptide(L)'
;KVSTSGGRFSVMLDKVSTTYDEHKRNLLTADECMRLPAATKDASDKIVAPGDMIVLVAGEPPIYGKQPMYFLDPKLLERAQIPAPRIPDKIVHADKEAQDGDEIDLALAAC
;
A
#
# COMPACT_ATOMS: atom_id res chain seq x y z
N LYS A 1 -5.59 -24.76 21.31
CA LYS A 1 -6.77 -25.64 21.45
C LYS A 1 -6.72 -26.26 22.85
N VAL A 2 -7.85 -26.40 23.54
CA VAL A 2 -7.89 -26.99 24.90
C VAL A 2 -8.62 -28.31 24.83
N SER A 3 -7.94 -29.39 25.23
CA SER A 3 -8.52 -30.72 25.37
C SER A 3 -8.50 -31.10 26.84
N THR A 4 -9.67 -31.38 27.41
CA THR A 4 -9.83 -31.74 28.82
C THR A 4 -10.28 -33.19 28.91
N SER A 5 -9.47 -34.05 29.56
CA SER A 5 -9.79 -35.46 29.77
C SER A 5 -9.82 -35.80 31.27
N GLY A 6 -10.88 -36.49 31.70
CA GLY A 6 -11.08 -36.89 33.09
C GLY A 6 -12.20 -37.93 33.24
N GLY A 7 -12.06 -38.80 34.25
CA GLY A 7 -12.98 -39.92 34.50
C GLY A 7 -14.38 -39.44 34.92
N ARG A 8 -15.30 -39.36 33.96
CA ARG A 8 -16.67 -38.81 34.13
C ARG A 8 -17.69 -39.71 34.86
N PHE A 9 -17.25 -40.77 35.55
CA PHE A 9 -18.13 -41.78 36.17
C PHE A 9 -18.14 -41.77 37.71
N SER A 10 -17.43 -40.84 38.35
CA SER A 10 -17.40 -40.68 39.80
C SER A 10 -17.98 -39.33 40.20
N VAL A 11 -18.76 -39.29 41.29
CA VAL A 11 -19.36 -38.09 41.89
C VAL A 11 -18.29 -37.06 42.35
N MET A 12 -17.01 -37.45 42.35
CA MET A 12 -15.86 -36.55 42.44
C MET A 12 -14.97 -36.64 41.18
N LEU A 13 -14.77 -35.50 40.52
CA LEU A 13 -13.77 -35.32 39.45
C LEU A 13 -12.35 -35.35 40.04
N ASP A 14 -11.78 -36.55 40.22
CA ASP A 14 -10.48 -36.75 40.86
C ASP A 14 -9.27 -36.43 39.94
N LYS A 15 -9.43 -36.51 38.60
CA LYS A 15 -8.33 -36.24 37.65
C LYS A 15 -8.84 -35.55 36.39
N VAL A 16 -8.56 -34.26 36.26
CA VAL A 16 -8.80 -33.46 35.05
C VAL A 16 -7.45 -33.08 34.47
N SER A 17 -7.09 -33.64 33.31
CA SER A 17 -5.92 -33.23 32.54
C SER A 17 -6.35 -32.23 31.47
N THR A 18 -5.77 -31.03 31.51
CA THR A 18 -6.02 -29.98 30.52
C THR A 18 -4.73 -29.78 29.72
N THR A 19 -4.76 -30.11 28.42
CA THR A 19 -3.63 -29.90 27.52
C THR A 19 -3.84 -28.62 26.70
N TYR A 20 -2.82 -27.78 26.65
CA TYR A 20 -2.78 -26.55 25.86
C TYR A 20 -1.94 -26.78 24.61
N ASP A 21 -2.58 -26.71 23.43
CA ASP A 21 -1.86 -26.74 22.15
C ASP A 21 -1.73 -25.32 21.59
N GLU A 22 -0.50 -24.84 21.51
CA GLU A 22 -0.13 -23.62 20.81
C GLU A 22 0.20 -23.93 19.35
N HIS A 23 -0.34 -23.15 18.41
CA HIS A 23 -0.06 -23.28 16.99
C HIS A 23 0.26 -21.91 16.40
N LYS A 24 1.39 -21.84 15.70
CA LYS A 24 1.81 -20.62 15.02
C LYS A 24 0.88 -20.36 13.84
N ARG A 25 0.07 -19.30 13.91
CA ARG A 25 -0.64 -18.75 12.75
C ARG A 25 0.25 -17.72 12.06
N ASN A 26 0.26 -17.72 10.74
CA ASN A 26 0.86 -16.63 9.98
C ASN A 26 0.11 -15.33 10.30
N LEU A 27 0.83 -14.22 10.45
CA LEU A 27 0.22 -12.91 10.73
C LEU A 27 -0.73 -12.46 9.63
N LEU A 28 -0.43 -12.84 8.39
CA LEU A 28 -1.20 -12.52 7.21
C LEU A 28 -1.08 -13.67 6.21
N THR A 29 -2.21 -14.21 5.78
CA THR A 29 -2.28 -15.25 4.75
C THR A 29 -2.56 -14.63 3.38
N ALA A 30 -2.14 -15.30 2.32
CA ALA A 30 -2.37 -14.81 0.95
C ALA A 30 -3.86 -14.62 0.64
N ASP A 31 -4.71 -15.50 1.17
CA ASP A 31 -6.16 -15.42 1.00
C ASP A 31 -6.79 -14.24 1.76
N GLU A 32 -6.22 -13.85 2.91
CA GLU A 32 -6.61 -12.62 3.61
C GLU A 32 -6.21 -11.37 2.79
N CYS A 33 -5.04 -11.37 2.15
CA CYS A 33 -4.62 -10.27 1.26
C CYS A 33 -5.54 -10.14 0.04
N MET A 34 -5.95 -11.26 -0.55
CA MET A 34 -6.79 -11.25 -1.76
C MET A 34 -8.21 -10.78 -1.50
N ARG A 35 -8.67 -10.84 -0.25
CA ARG A 35 -10.02 -10.43 0.17
C ARG A 35 -10.08 -8.99 0.69
N LEU A 36 -9.02 -8.20 0.51
CA LEU A 36 -9.03 -6.78 0.85
C LEU A 36 -10.06 -6.02 0.00
N PRO A 37 -10.98 -5.27 0.63
CA PRO A 37 -11.94 -4.42 -0.06
C PRO A 37 -11.26 -3.38 -0.96
N ALA A 38 -11.56 -3.44 -2.26
CA ALA A 38 -11.17 -2.41 -3.20
C ALA A 38 -11.97 -1.11 -2.97
N ALA A 39 -11.44 0.01 -3.48
CA ALA A 39 -12.14 1.28 -3.46
C ALA A 39 -13.46 1.19 -4.25
N THR A 40 -14.53 1.79 -3.71
CA THR A 40 -15.84 1.80 -4.37
C THR A 40 -15.89 2.93 -5.39
N LYS A 41 -16.28 2.59 -6.62
CA LYS A 41 -16.43 3.55 -7.72
C LYS A 41 -17.90 3.74 -8.08
N ASP A 42 -18.25 4.94 -8.53
CA ASP A 42 -19.55 5.28 -9.10
C ASP A 42 -19.65 4.87 -10.59
N ALA A 43 -20.84 4.98 -11.17
CA ALA A 43 -21.11 4.76 -12.60
C ALA A 43 -20.23 5.61 -13.54
N SER A 44 -19.72 6.74 -13.04
CA SER A 44 -18.79 7.63 -13.77
C SER A 44 -17.30 7.29 -13.53
N ASP A 45 -16.98 6.10 -12.99
CA ASP A 45 -15.64 5.64 -12.58
C ASP A 45 -14.94 6.52 -11.52
N LYS A 46 -15.69 7.41 -10.86
CA LYS A 46 -15.17 8.24 -9.76
C LYS A 46 -15.15 7.44 -8.47
N ILE A 47 -14.05 7.54 -7.72
CA ILE A 47 -13.91 6.87 -6.43
C ILE A 47 -14.74 7.61 -5.38
N VAL A 48 -15.69 6.90 -4.77
CA VAL A 48 -16.62 7.43 -3.75
C VAL A 48 -16.17 7.07 -2.34
N ALA A 49 -15.66 5.85 -2.16
CA ALA A 49 -15.20 5.36 -0.86
C ALA A 49 -13.77 4.81 -0.95
N PRO A 50 -12.92 5.06 0.07
CA PRO A 50 -11.56 4.54 0.10
C PRO A 50 -11.56 3.02 0.23
N GLY A 51 -10.62 2.38 -0.46
CA GLY A 51 -10.33 0.96 -0.29
C GLY A 51 -9.46 0.72 0.96
N ASP A 52 -9.38 -0.55 1.32
CA ASP A 52 -8.49 -1.00 2.38
C ASP A 52 -7.09 -1.26 1.83
N MET A 53 -6.07 -1.09 2.68
CA MET A 53 -4.68 -1.27 2.31
C MET A 53 -3.89 -1.95 3.43
N ILE A 54 -2.79 -2.59 3.05
CA ILE A 54 -1.82 -3.16 4.00
C ILE A 54 -0.53 -2.36 3.89
N VAL A 55 -0.06 -1.86 5.03
CA VAL A 55 1.20 -1.13 5.16
C VAL A 55 2.25 -2.11 5.67
N LEU A 56 3.31 -2.27 4.89
CA LEU A 56 4.45 -3.14 5.19
C LEU A 56 5.65 -2.26 5.50
N VAL A 57 6.04 -2.22 6.77
CA VAL A 57 7.22 -1.46 7.24
C VAL A 57 8.30 -2.44 7.67
N ALA A 58 9.56 -2.11 7.41
CA ALA A 58 10.68 -2.95 7.80
C ALA A 58 10.72 -3.13 9.33
N GLY A 59 10.77 -4.38 9.78
CA GLY A 59 10.87 -4.73 11.21
C GLY A 59 9.53 -4.78 11.96
N GLU A 60 8.42 -4.42 11.33
CA GLU A 60 7.10 -4.41 11.95
C GLU A 60 6.15 -5.42 11.30
N PRO A 61 5.16 -5.95 12.04
CA PRO A 61 4.14 -6.79 11.46
C PRO A 61 3.28 -5.99 10.46
N PRO A 62 2.63 -6.66 9.49
CA PRO A 62 1.74 -5.98 8.54
C PRO A 62 0.64 -5.19 9.27
N ILE A 63 0.48 -3.92 8.89
CA ILE A 63 -0.52 -3.02 9.48
C ILE A 63 -1.67 -2.87 8.52
N TYR A 64 -2.89 -3.11 9.00
CA TYR A 64 -4.11 -2.85 8.23
C TYR A 64 -4.48 -1.37 8.33
N GLY A 65 -4.81 -0.76 7.19
CA GLY A 65 -5.22 0.64 7.11
C GLY A 65 -6.23 0.90 6.01
N LYS A 66 -6.70 2.14 5.92
CA LYS A 66 -7.53 2.64 4.80
C LYS A 66 -6.74 3.61 3.95
N GLN A 67 -6.95 3.56 2.65
CA GLN A 67 -6.29 4.47 1.72
C GLN A 67 -6.74 5.93 1.97
N PRO A 68 -5.82 6.85 2.31
CA PRO A 68 -6.16 8.27 2.41
C PRO A 68 -6.33 8.86 1.00
N MET A 69 -7.54 9.31 0.68
CA MET A 69 -7.85 9.95 -0.60
C MET A 69 -7.75 11.47 -0.44
N TYR A 70 -6.79 12.09 -1.11
CA TYR A 70 -6.54 13.53 -1.00
C TYR A 70 -7.74 14.40 -1.39
N PHE A 71 -8.62 13.91 -2.26
CA PHE A 71 -9.80 14.65 -2.74
C PHE A 71 -11.04 14.49 -1.84
N LEU A 72 -11.04 13.49 -0.93
CA LEU A 72 -12.13 13.33 0.04
C LEU A 72 -11.91 14.19 1.29
N ASP A 73 -10.65 14.46 1.64
CA ASP A 73 -10.30 15.37 2.74
C ASP A 73 -10.24 16.81 2.22
N PRO A 74 -11.08 17.74 2.72
CA PRO A 74 -11.07 19.14 2.29
C PRO A 74 -9.71 19.82 2.43
N LYS A 75 -8.94 19.49 3.47
CA LYS A 75 -7.64 20.11 3.72
C LYS A 75 -6.57 19.61 2.77
N LEU A 76 -6.60 18.31 2.45
CA LEU A 76 -5.69 17.73 1.45
C LEU A 76 -6.06 18.20 0.05
N LEU A 77 -7.35 18.40 -0.22
CA LEU A 77 -7.82 18.94 -1.49
C LEU A 77 -7.33 20.38 -1.69
N GLU A 78 -7.48 21.25 -0.69
CA GLU A 78 -6.97 22.63 -0.72
C GLU A 78 -5.46 22.65 -1.01
N ARG A 79 -4.69 21.77 -0.34
CA ARG A 79 -3.24 21.64 -0.55
C ARG A 79 -2.86 21.08 -1.91
N ALA A 80 -3.72 20.26 -2.52
CA ALA A 80 -3.50 19.74 -3.86
C ALA A 80 -3.80 20.77 -4.94
N GLN A 81 -4.63 21.79 -4.66
CA GLN A 81 -5.02 22.85 -5.60
C GLN A 81 -3.96 23.97 -5.74
N ILE A 82 -2.68 23.63 -5.60
CA ILE A 82 -1.57 24.58 -5.82
C ILE A 82 -1.41 24.78 -7.34
N PRO A 83 -1.39 26.04 -7.83
CA PRO A 83 -1.20 26.31 -9.24
C PRO A 83 0.19 25.89 -9.69
N ALA A 84 0.30 25.46 -10.96
CA ALA A 84 1.58 25.12 -11.55
C ALA A 84 2.56 26.31 -11.46
N PRO A 85 3.86 26.06 -11.21
CA PRO A 85 4.86 27.12 -11.21
C PRO A 85 4.91 27.78 -12.59
N ARG A 86 5.05 29.12 -12.62
CA ARG A 86 5.12 29.90 -13.88
C ARG A 86 6.37 29.59 -14.70
N ILE A 87 7.44 29.21 -14.02
CA ILE A 87 8.72 28.89 -14.63
C ILE A 87 8.92 27.41 -14.34
N PRO A 88 9.05 26.55 -15.37
CA PRO A 88 9.36 25.14 -15.17
C PRO A 88 10.76 25.01 -14.58
N ASP A 89 10.95 24.02 -13.71
CA ASP A 89 12.28 23.67 -13.24
C ASP A 89 13.14 23.21 -14.42
N LYS A 90 14.39 23.69 -14.45
CA LYS A 90 15.38 23.22 -15.42
C LYS A 90 16.03 21.98 -14.84
N ILE A 91 15.71 20.82 -15.40
CA ILE A 91 16.46 19.59 -15.14
C ILE A 91 17.80 19.74 -15.84
N VAL A 92 18.86 20.02 -15.08
CA VAL A 92 20.21 20.02 -15.62
C VAL A 92 20.60 18.56 -15.82
N HIS A 93 20.52 18.08 -17.06
CA HIS A 93 21.21 16.87 -17.44
C HIS A 93 22.70 17.20 -17.35
N ALA A 94 23.40 16.51 -16.45
CA ALA A 94 24.85 16.59 -16.39
C ALA A 94 25.38 15.86 -17.63
N ASP A 95 25.41 16.55 -18.76
CA ASP A 95 26.05 16.07 -19.97
C ASP A 95 27.54 15.95 -19.66
N LYS A 96 27.95 14.72 -19.37
CA LYS A 96 29.35 14.35 -19.43
C LYS A 96 29.71 14.18 -20.91
N GLU A 97 30.70 14.99 -21.27
CA GLU A 97 31.66 14.82 -22.36
C GLU A 97 31.37 15.53 -23.69
N ALA A 98 32.30 16.46 -23.96
CA ALA A 98 32.58 17.14 -25.21
C ALA A 98 32.63 16.22 -26.42
N GLN A 99 32.05 16.67 -27.54
CA GLN A 99 32.56 16.38 -28.88
C GLN A 99 32.49 17.66 -29.73
N ASP A 100 33.69 18.14 -30.08
CA ASP A 100 34.01 19.13 -31.10
C ASP A 100 33.47 18.71 -32.48
N GLY A 101 33.17 19.71 -33.31
CA GLY A 101 33.33 19.66 -34.77
C GLY A 101 32.23 18.97 -35.58
N ASP A 102 31.35 19.75 -36.21
CA ASP A 102 31.52 20.10 -37.63
C ASP A 102 30.34 20.94 -38.14
N GLU A 103 30.69 22.16 -38.55
CA GLU A 103 29.93 23.10 -39.35
C GLU A 103 29.83 22.56 -40.78
N ILE A 104 28.63 22.17 -41.26
CA ILE A 104 28.14 22.42 -42.64
C ILE A 104 26.69 21.90 -42.83
N ASP A 105 25.94 22.64 -43.66
CA ASP A 105 24.62 22.33 -44.24
C ASP A 105 23.34 22.67 -43.45
N LEU A 106 23.04 23.97 -43.34
CA LEU A 106 21.71 24.47 -43.74
C LEU A 106 21.71 25.95 -44.18
N ALA A 107 22.67 26.35 -45.02
CA ALA A 107 22.56 27.55 -45.85
C ALA A 107 21.76 27.30 -47.16
N LEU A 108 21.02 26.18 -47.26
CA LEU A 108 20.28 25.75 -48.46
C LEU A 108 18.79 25.48 -48.18
N ALA A 109 18.16 26.29 -47.32
CA ALA A 109 16.70 26.25 -47.10
C ALA A 109 16.05 27.66 -47.11
N ALA A 110 16.67 28.61 -47.81
CA ALA A 110 16.13 29.96 -48.02
C ALA A 110 16.11 30.34 -49.52
N CYS A 111 15.53 29.47 -50.34
CA CYS A 111 14.88 29.86 -51.59
C CYS A 111 13.37 30.00 -51.34
#